data_AF-A0A1F2TV77-F1
#
_entry.id   AF-A0A1F2TV77-F1
#
_cell.length_a   1.000
_cell.length_b   1.000
_cell.length_c   1.000
_cell.angle_alpha   90.00
_cell.angle_beta   90.00
_cell.angle_gamma   90.00
#
_symmetry.space_group_name_H-M   'P 1'
#
loop_
_entity.id
_entity.type
_entity.pdbx_description
1 polymer ?
#
loop_
_entity_poly.entity_id
_entity_poly.type
_entity_poly.pdbx_seq_one_letter_code
_entity_poly.pdbx_strand_id
1 'polypeptide(L)'
;MHLQQTKRTSRDTGGPQYYFHDLTDPVKTFLRKKGAVRVALVTPYGATKSEYFAVSADRKLDATQRPIPGNVGHDRIQQGLAPESIGESIRIWYQLPPGDFERINVELEIRDDVFYLMPLGVKYANRPRTKEIARIDRPLTFTNVYASPFWIEQLVYVNKQKPGIVGWALEEICRVVKDHRPATRLAHIQEPDLLRVCGPLKHLGMILGGYVGKGYDCVTEFRFRNLPAYSVPVEIKRDSAGFHYQQKKYGKEELSRAVVLCAIHKHKQMPQHIDVIELDAFCAHAQKFPLSG
;
A
#
# COMPACT_ATOMS: atom_id res chain seq x y z
N MET A 1 -8.26 -4.02 -20.12
CA MET A 1 -7.15 -3.21 -20.64
C MET A 1 -5.81 -3.77 -20.19
N HIS A 2 -4.72 -3.42 -20.87
CA HIS A 2 -3.38 -3.89 -20.47
C HIS A 2 -2.27 -2.92 -20.87
N LEU A 3 -1.10 -3.08 -20.24
CA LEU A 3 0.16 -2.48 -20.68
C LEU A 3 0.96 -3.50 -21.48
N GLN A 4 1.47 -3.11 -22.65
CA GLN A 4 2.40 -3.90 -23.43
C GLN A 4 3.81 -3.30 -23.32
N GLN A 5 4.78 -4.11 -22.90
CA GLN A 5 6.17 -3.67 -22.88
C GLN A 5 6.76 -3.75 -24.29
N THR A 6 7.26 -2.62 -24.76
CA THR A 6 8.02 -2.48 -26.00
C THR A 6 9.47 -2.12 -25.69
N LYS A 7 10.36 -2.21 -26.70
CA LYS A 7 11.80 -1.92 -26.58
C LYS A 7 12.52 -2.77 -25.51
N ARG A 8 12.20 -4.07 -25.44
CA ARG A 8 12.71 -5.02 -24.44
C ARG A 8 14.25 -5.05 -24.34
N THR A 9 14.94 -4.87 -25.48
CA THR A 9 16.40 -4.91 -25.60
C THR A 9 17.10 -3.55 -25.45
N SER A 10 16.36 -2.46 -25.28
CA SER A 10 16.86 -1.08 -25.38
C SER A 10 17.23 -0.48 -24.02
N ARG A 11 17.86 -1.27 -23.13
CA ARG A 11 18.21 -0.81 -21.78
C ARG A 11 19.19 0.37 -21.79
N ASP A 12 20.02 0.47 -22.83
CA ASP A 12 21.08 1.47 -22.94
C ASP A 12 20.63 2.82 -23.54
N THR A 13 19.44 2.90 -24.16
CA THR A 13 19.03 4.06 -24.99
C THR A 13 17.66 4.64 -24.62
N GLY A 14 17.17 4.37 -23.41
CA GLY A 14 15.95 5.00 -22.87
C GLY A 14 14.98 4.07 -22.12
N GLY A 15 15.37 2.81 -21.89
CA GLY A 15 14.60 1.86 -21.08
C GLY A 15 13.33 1.31 -21.74
N PRO A 16 12.69 0.31 -21.11
CA PRO A 16 11.46 -0.29 -21.61
C PRO A 16 10.29 0.73 -21.60
N GLN A 17 9.47 0.70 -22.63
CA GLN A 17 8.28 1.56 -22.75
C GLN A 17 7.00 0.74 -22.61
N TYR A 18 5.98 1.30 -21.97
CA TYR A 18 4.74 0.61 -21.67
C TYR A 18 3.55 1.31 -22.34
N TYR A 19 2.99 0.67 -23.37
CA TYR A 19 1.87 1.22 -24.14
C TYR A 19 0.55 0.67 -23.63
N PHE A 20 -0.46 1.52 -23.56
CA PHE A 20 -1.80 1.09 -23.23
C PHE A 20 -2.47 0.42 -24.44
N HIS A 21 -3.13 -0.69 -24.17
CA HIS A 21 -4.01 -1.38 -25.10
C HIS A 21 -5.38 -1.58 -24.46
N ASP A 22 -6.41 -1.51 -25.30
CA ASP A 22 -7.81 -1.68 -24.93
C ASP A 22 -8.24 -0.70 -23.81
N LEU A 23 -7.82 0.57 -23.90
CA LEU A 23 -8.34 1.63 -23.03
C LEU A 23 -9.85 1.75 -23.20
N THR A 24 -10.58 1.88 -22.09
CA THR A 24 -12.00 2.18 -22.13
C THR A 24 -12.24 3.59 -22.65
N ASP A 25 -13.38 3.83 -23.31
CA ASP A 25 -13.70 5.14 -23.88
C ASP A 25 -13.67 6.28 -22.84
N PRO A 26 -14.15 6.11 -21.59
CA PRO A 26 -14.03 7.16 -20.58
C PRO A 26 -12.56 7.52 -20.27
N VAL A 27 -11.70 6.51 -20.09
CA VAL A 27 -10.27 6.72 -19.79
C VAL A 27 -9.56 7.38 -20.98
N LYS A 28 -9.84 6.91 -22.20
CA LYS A 28 -9.25 7.47 -23.42
C LYS A 28 -9.68 8.93 -23.61
N THR A 29 -10.96 9.23 -23.46
CA THR A 29 -11.51 10.60 -23.57
C THR A 29 -10.89 11.52 -22.53
N PHE A 30 -10.80 11.06 -21.28
CA PHE A 30 -10.17 11.82 -20.20
C PHE A 30 -8.69 12.10 -20.49
N LEU A 31 -7.94 11.09 -20.92
CA LEU A 31 -6.53 11.23 -21.25
C LEU A 31 -6.31 12.19 -22.43
N ARG A 32 -7.14 12.15 -23.47
CA ARG A 32 -7.07 13.11 -24.59
C ARG A 32 -7.36 14.54 -24.13
N LYS A 33 -8.35 14.73 -23.27
CA LYS A 33 -8.71 16.06 -22.73
C LYS A 33 -7.58 16.67 -21.91
N LYS A 34 -6.89 15.86 -21.09
CA LYS A 34 -5.80 16.32 -20.20
C LYS A 34 -4.44 16.34 -20.90
N GLY A 35 -4.23 15.53 -21.94
CA GLY A 35 -2.97 15.34 -22.66
C GLY A 35 -1.93 14.50 -21.89
N ALA A 36 -1.79 14.73 -20.58
CA ALA A 36 -1.08 13.85 -19.66
C ALA A 36 -1.78 13.82 -18.30
N VAL A 37 -1.75 12.67 -17.65
CA VAL A 37 -2.40 12.41 -16.36
C VAL A 37 -1.40 11.73 -15.44
N ARG A 38 -1.25 12.21 -14.19
CA ARG A 38 -0.39 11.53 -13.21
C ARG A 38 -0.93 10.13 -12.94
N VAL A 39 -0.02 9.18 -12.73
CA VAL A 39 -0.37 7.82 -12.35
C VAL A 39 -0.04 7.63 -10.88
N ALA A 40 -0.94 7.05 -10.11
CA ALA A 40 -0.68 6.48 -8.81
C ALA A 40 -0.62 4.95 -8.98
N LEU A 41 0.52 4.34 -8.68
CA LEU A 41 0.64 2.88 -8.72
C LEU A 41 -0.06 2.31 -7.49
N VAL A 42 -1.04 1.43 -7.69
CA VAL A 42 -1.58 0.61 -6.61
C VAL A 42 -0.59 -0.51 -6.34
N THR A 43 -0.05 -0.51 -5.12
CA THR A 43 0.85 -1.55 -4.59
C THR A 43 0.02 -2.60 -3.85
N PRO A 44 0.62 -3.73 -3.39
CA PRO A 44 -0.10 -4.68 -2.55
C PRO A 44 -0.64 -4.08 -1.24
N TYR A 45 -0.06 -2.96 -0.77
CA TYR A 45 -0.50 -2.26 0.43
C TYR A 45 -1.61 -1.24 0.17
N GLY A 46 -1.66 -0.68 -1.03
CA GLY A 46 -2.45 0.49 -1.37
C GLY A 46 -1.79 1.37 -2.43
N ALA A 47 -2.49 2.41 -2.85
CA ALA A 47 -1.94 3.39 -3.79
C ALA A 47 -0.75 4.15 -3.17
N THR A 48 0.27 4.38 -4.00
CA THR A 48 1.38 5.28 -3.71
C THR A 48 1.41 6.39 -4.74
N LYS A 49 1.78 7.60 -4.31
CA LYS A 49 2.10 8.69 -5.24
C LYS A 49 3.31 8.26 -6.06
N SER A 50 3.27 8.51 -7.35
CA SER A 50 4.37 8.20 -8.24
C SER A 50 4.63 9.33 -9.21
N GLU A 51 5.82 9.34 -9.77
CA GLU A 51 6.24 10.32 -10.77
C GLU A 51 5.99 9.84 -12.21
N TYR A 52 5.16 8.80 -12.36
CA TYR A 52 4.70 8.31 -13.65
C TYR A 52 3.56 9.16 -14.22
N PHE A 53 3.52 9.24 -15.55
CA PHE A 53 2.44 9.91 -16.27
C PHE A 53 1.90 9.00 -17.36
N ALA A 54 0.58 8.87 -17.43
CA ALA A 54 -0.11 8.40 -18.63
C ALA A 54 -0.15 9.58 -19.62
N VAL A 55 0.31 9.37 -20.84
CA VAL A 55 0.45 10.41 -21.86
C VAL A 55 -0.27 9.98 -23.11
N SER A 56 -1.04 10.89 -23.72
CA SER A 56 -1.77 10.60 -24.94
C SER A 56 -0.85 10.44 -26.15
N ALA A 57 -1.34 9.74 -27.17
CA ALA A 57 -0.63 9.48 -28.42
C ALA A 57 -0.13 10.73 -29.16
N ASP A 58 -0.83 11.86 -29.01
CA ASP A 58 -0.55 13.17 -29.61
C ASP A 58 0.28 14.10 -28.70
N ARG A 59 0.80 13.57 -27.57
CA ARG A 59 1.55 14.35 -26.57
C ARG A 59 2.84 13.66 -26.15
N LYS A 60 3.75 14.48 -25.63
CA LYS A 60 4.95 14.06 -24.90
C LYS A 60 5.17 14.99 -23.71
N LEU A 61 5.92 14.54 -22.72
CA LEU A 61 6.40 15.41 -21.65
C LEU A 61 7.65 16.16 -22.08
N ASP A 62 7.73 17.43 -21.74
CA ASP A 62 8.96 18.21 -21.84
C ASP A 62 9.90 17.98 -20.63
N ALA A 63 11.03 18.68 -20.58
CA ALA A 63 11.98 18.59 -19.48
C ALA A 63 11.40 19.01 -18.11
N THR A 64 10.30 19.75 -18.10
CA THR A 64 9.58 20.20 -16.92
C THR A 64 8.35 19.34 -16.58
N GLN A 65 8.21 18.18 -17.23
CA GLN A 65 7.08 17.25 -17.07
C GLN A 65 5.73 17.85 -17.51
N ARG A 66 5.73 18.82 -18.43
CA ARG A 66 4.50 19.40 -18.98
C ARG A 66 4.12 18.71 -20.30
N PRO A 67 2.82 18.46 -20.53
CA PRO A 67 2.35 17.90 -21.80
C PRO A 67 2.47 18.91 -22.93
N ILE A 68 3.30 18.60 -23.93
CA ILE A 68 3.44 19.35 -25.18
C ILE A 68 3.01 18.50 -26.38
N PRO A 69 2.58 19.11 -27.50
CA PRO A 69 2.31 18.37 -28.73
C PRO A 69 3.48 17.49 -29.15
N GLY A 70 3.19 16.26 -29.59
CA GLY A 70 4.18 15.33 -30.11
C GLY A 70 3.52 14.21 -30.90
N ASN A 71 4.21 13.65 -31.88
CA ASN A 71 3.65 12.58 -32.72
C ASN A 71 4.24 11.22 -32.31
N VAL A 72 3.73 10.65 -31.21
CA VAL A 72 4.25 9.38 -30.66
C VAL A 72 3.37 8.19 -31.03
N GLY A 73 2.13 8.43 -31.46
CA GLY A 73 1.25 7.41 -32.06
C GLY A 73 0.59 6.44 -31.09
N HIS A 74 1.02 6.40 -29.82
CA HIS A 74 0.48 5.48 -28.81
C HIS A 74 0.27 6.14 -27.44
N ASP A 75 -0.86 5.78 -26.81
CA ASP A 75 -1.12 6.05 -25.40
C ASP A 75 -0.18 5.19 -24.56
N ARG A 76 0.50 5.80 -23.59
CA ARG A 76 1.58 5.13 -22.88
C ARG A 76 1.80 5.67 -21.49
N ILE A 77 2.55 4.92 -20.69
CA ILE A 77 3.14 5.44 -19.45
C ILE A 77 4.56 5.90 -19.74
N GLN A 78 4.83 7.16 -19.41
CA GLN A 78 6.19 7.70 -19.36
C GLN A 78 6.70 7.70 -17.93
N GLN A 79 8.00 7.43 -17.77
CA GLN A 79 8.69 7.34 -16.48
C GLN A 79 8.64 8.65 -15.68
N GLY A 80 8.58 9.79 -16.35
CA GLY A 80 8.65 11.10 -15.71
C GLY A 80 9.95 11.26 -14.91
N LEU A 81 9.84 11.55 -13.61
CA LEU A 81 10.97 11.63 -12.68
C LEU A 81 11.14 10.36 -11.82
N ALA A 82 10.40 9.29 -12.12
CA ALA A 82 10.50 8.06 -11.35
C ALA A 82 11.88 7.39 -11.55
N PRO A 83 12.42 6.70 -10.53
CA PRO A 83 13.76 6.09 -10.59
C PRO A 83 13.85 4.94 -11.61
N GLU A 84 12.78 4.18 -11.80
CA GLU A 84 12.72 3.07 -12.75
C GLU A 84 11.47 3.13 -13.64
N SER A 85 11.36 2.24 -14.62
CA SER A 85 10.13 2.10 -15.41
C SER A 85 8.96 1.55 -14.58
N ILE A 86 7.72 1.86 -14.97
CA ILE A 86 6.52 1.37 -14.27
C ILE A 86 6.47 -0.15 -14.12
N GLY A 87 6.92 -0.91 -15.13
CA GLY A 87 6.96 -2.36 -15.05
C GLY A 87 7.96 -2.86 -14.00
N GLU A 88 9.10 -2.17 -13.86
CA GLU A 88 10.08 -2.51 -12.84
C GLU A 88 9.57 -2.20 -11.42
N SER A 89 8.88 -1.06 -11.23
CA SER A 89 8.21 -0.80 -9.94
C SER A 89 7.13 -1.84 -9.64
N ILE A 90 6.31 -2.24 -10.62
CA ILE A 90 5.32 -3.32 -10.45
C ILE A 90 6.04 -4.62 -10.04
N ARG A 91 7.15 -4.94 -10.69
CA ARG A 91 7.95 -6.13 -10.37
C ARG A 91 8.45 -6.10 -8.91
N ILE A 92 8.99 -4.97 -8.47
CA ILE A 92 9.51 -4.77 -7.12
C ILE A 92 8.38 -4.87 -6.08
N TRP A 93 7.31 -4.10 -6.25
CA TRP A 93 6.19 -4.06 -5.31
C TRP A 93 5.49 -5.39 -5.15
N TYR A 94 5.33 -6.15 -6.24
CA TYR A 94 4.64 -7.44 -6.24
C TYR A 94 5.59 -8.65 -6.17
N GLN A 95 6.87 -8.42 -5.88
CA GLN A 95 7.92 -9.46 -5.81
C GLN A 95 7.89 -10.44 -6.99
N LEU A 96 7.72 -9.88 -8.18
CA LEU A 96 7.67 -10.69 -9.39
C LEU A 96 9.11 -11.06 -9.80
N PRO A 97 9.33 -12.26 -10.36
CA PRO A 97 10.65 -12.66 -10.86
C PRO A 97 11.22 -11.66 -11.88
N PRO A 98 12.55 -11.55 -12.00
CA PRO A 98 13.18 -10.77 -13.06
C PRO A 98 12.81 -11.33 -14.44
N GLY A 99 12.71 -10.44 -15.43
CA GLY A 99 12.43 -10.76 -16.82
C GLY A 99 11.56 -9.71 -17.49
N ASP A 100 11.52 -9.73 -18.82
CA ASP A 100 10.69 -8.80 -19.59
C ASP A 100 9.23 -9.24 -19.61
N PHE A 101 8.34 -8.29 -19.37
CA PHE A 101 6.93 -8.49 -19.55
C PHE A 101 6.62 -8.53 -21.05
N GLU A 102 5.71 -9.41 -21.43
CA GLU A 102 4.97 -9.25 -22.68
C GLU A 102 3.81 -8.29 -22.45
N ARG A 103 3.08 -8.53 -21.35
CA ARG A 103 1.82 -7.90 -21.03
C ARG A 103 1.61 -7.82 -19.52
N ILE A 104 1.08 -6.70 -19.06
CA ILE A 104 0.61 -6.50 -17.69
C ILE A 104 -0.89 -6.16 -17.78
N ASN A 105 -1.75 -7.06 -17.33
CA ASN A 105 -3.17 -6.76 -17.17
C ASN A 105 -3.32 -5.73 -16.06
N VAL A 106 -4.06 -4.66 -16.32
CA VAL A 106 -4.27 -3.58 -15.37
C VAL A 106 -5.74 -3.15 -15.35
N GLU A 107 -6.15 -2.61 -14.22
CA GLU A 107 -7.35 -1.80 -14.06
C GLU A 107 -6.91 -0.33 -13.86
N LEU A 108 -7.68 0.60 -14.44
CA LEU A 108 -7.51 2.02 -14.22
C LEU A 108 -8.77 2.60 -13.61
N GLU A 109 -8.60 3.34 -12.53
CA GLU A 109 -9.64 4.17 -11.92
C GLU A 109 -9.23 5.64 -11.96
N ILE A 110 -10.17 6.52 -12.29
CA ILE A 110 -9.94 7.97 -12.30
C ILE A 110 -10.44 8.54 -10.97
N ARG A 111 -9.55 9.14 -10.18
CA ARG A 111 -9.92 9.88 -8.95
C ARG A 111 -9.11 11.16 -8.87
N ASP A 112 -9.79 12.28 -8.67
CA ASP A 112 -9.18 13.60 -8.46
C ASP A 112 -8.11 13.95 -9.52
N ASP A 113 -8.45 13.75 -10.79
CA ASP A 113 -7.57 13.94 -11.95
C ASP A 113 -6.29 13.07 -11.98
N VAL A 114 -6.27 11.96 -11.22
CA VAL A 114 -5.17 10.98 -11.18
C VAL A 114 -5.66 9.61 -11.66
N PHE A 115 -4.80 8.88 -12.36
CA PHE A 115 -5.04 7.49 -12.74
C PHE A 115 -4.47 6.53 -11.70
N TYR A 116 -5.35 5.79 -11.04
CA TYR A 116 -4.98 4.71 -10.14
C TYR A 116 -4.78 3.44 -10.96
N LEU A 117 -3.53 3.02 -11.10
CA LEU A 117 -3.16 1.86 -11.89
C LEU A 117 -2.98 0.65 -11.00
N MET A 118 -3.88 -0.32 -11.15
CA MET A 118 -3.86 -1.57 -10.40
C MET A 118 -3.42 -2.72 -11.30
N PRO A 119 -2.26 -3.35 -11.04
CA PRO A 119 -1.88 -4.59 -11.71
C PRO A 119 -2.78 -5.75 -11.29
N LEU A 120 -3.34 -6.45 -12.27
CA LEU A 120 -4.20 -7.63 -12.07
C LEU A 120 -3.49 -8.94 -12.42
N GLY A 121 -2.47 -8.88 -13.26
CA GLY A 121 -1.71 -10.05 -13.67
C GLY A 121 -0.62 -9.72 -14.68
N VAL A 122 0.37 -10.61 -14.81
CA VAL A 122 1.52 -10.42 -15.69
C VAL A 122 1.74 -11.64 -16.58
N LYS A 123 2.10 -11.40 -17.84
CA LYS A 123 2.61 -12.41 -18.76
C LYS A 123 4.03 -12.01 -19.15
N TYR A 124 4.98 -12.93 -19.00
CA TYR A 124 6.37 -12.73 -19.40
C TYR A 124 6.59 -13.17 -20.85
N ALA A 125 7.49 -12.50 -21.57
CA ALA A 125 7.75 -12.76 -22.99
C ALA A 125 8.08 -14.22 -23.32
N ASN A 126 8.76 -14.92 -22.41
CA ASN A 126 9.22 -16.30 -22.60
C ASN A 126 8.41 -17.32 -21.78
N ARG A 127 7.21 -16.95 -21.32
CA ARG A 127 6.36 -17.84 -20.52
C ARG A 127 4.96 -17.95 -21.11
N PRO A 128 4.43 -19.18 -21.27
CA PRO A 128 3.12 -19.38 -21.90
C PRO A 128 1.96 -18.92 -21.02
N ARG A 129 2.13 -18.95 -19.69
CA ARG A 129 1.05 -18.67 -18.73
C ARG A 129 1.13 -17.26 -18.16
N THR A 130 -0.03 -16.62 -18.07
CA THR A 130 -0.24 -15.41 -17.27
C THR A 130 -0.25 -15.79 -15.80
N LYS A 131 0.47 -15.03 -14.96
CA LYS A 131 0.42 -15.11 -13.51
C LYS A 131 -0.54 -14.05 -12.99
N GLU A 132 -1.57 -14.45 -12.26
CA GLU A 132 -2.48 -13.52 -11.59
C GLU A 132 -1.82 -12.86 -10.38
N ILE A 133 -2.22 -11.62 -10.13
CA ILE A 133 -1.82 -10.86 -8.95
C ILE A 133 -3.01 -10.83 -8.00
N ALA A 134 -2.86 -11.43 -6.82
CA ALA A 134 -3.91 -11.45 -5.83
C ALA A 134 -4.21 -10.05 -5.28
N ARG A 135 -5.50 -9.72 -5.19
CA ARG A 135 -5.99 -8.49 -4.56
C ARG A 135 -6.31 -8.76 -3.10
N ILE A 136 -5.81 -7.90 -2.22
CA ILE A 136 -6.15 -7.89 -0.80
C ILE A 136 -6.80 -6.53 -0.55
N ASP A 137 -8.07 -6.51 -0.15
CA ASP A 137 -8.81 -5.25 0.00
C ASP A 137 -8.37 -4.43 1.21
N ARG A 138 -7.98 -5.11 2.29
CA ARG A 138 -7.59 -4.49 3.58
C ARG A 138 -6.22 -4.98 4.07
N PRO A 139 -5.14 -4.74 3.31
CA PRO A 139 -3.84 -5.38 3.53
C PRO A 139 -3.19 -5.03 4.86
N LEU A 140 -3.51 -3.90 5.49
CA LEU A 140 -2.95 -3.48 6.78
C LEU A 140 -3.89 -3.77 7.96
N THR A 141 -5.11 -4.24 7.73
CA THR A 141 -6.08 -4.45 8.80
C THR A 141 -5.74 -5.69 9.64
N PHE A 142 -5.80 -5.54 10.95
CA PHE A 142 -5.68 -6.60 11.95
C PHE A 142 -6.70 -6.35 13.08
N THR A 143 -7.77 -7.12 13.11
CA THR A 143 -8.87 -7.03 14.08
C THR A 143 -9.34 -8.42 14.48
N ASN A 144 -10.16 -8.50 15.51
CA ASN A 144 -10.75 -9.78 15.94
C ASN A 144 -11.60 -10.46 14.84
N VAL A 145 -12.20 -9.69 13.93
CA VAL A 145 -13.08 -10.20 12.86
C VAL A 145 -12.31 -10.48 11.57
N TYR A 146 -11.23 -9.74 11.32
CA TYR A 146 -10.44 -9.86 10.11
C TYR A 146 -8.97 -9.54 10.38
N ALA A 147 -8.11 -10.51 10.07
CA ALA A 147 -6.67 -10.34 10.00
C ALA A 147 -6.21 -10.53 8.55
N SER A 148 -5.58 -9.51 7.98
CA SER A 148 -5.01 -9.57 6.64
C SER A 148 -4.03 -10.75 6.51
N PRO A 149 -4.00 -11.43 5.35
CA PRO A 149 -2.98 -12.45 5.05
C PRO A 149 -1.56 -11.94 5.26
N PHE A 150 -1.30 -10.66 5.03
CA PHE A 150 0.02 -10.06 5.28
C PHE A 150 0.46 -10.14 6.72
N TRP A 151 -0.43 -9.84 7.66
CA TRP A 151 -0.14 -9.96 9.08
C TRP A 151 0.07 -11.42 9.46
N ILE A 152 -0.84 -12.31 9.07
CA ILE A 152 -0.74 -13.73 9.42
C ILE A 152 0.55 -14.36 8.89
N GLU A 153 0.87 -14.13 7.62
CA GLU A 153 2.09 -14.64 6.98
C GLU A 153 3.34 -14.01 7.58
N GLN A 154 3.28 -12.74 8.00
CA GLN A 154 4.37 -12.08 8.71
C GLN A 154 4.62 -12.69 10.09
N LEU A 155 3.58 -12.94 10.89
CA LEU A 155 3.74 -13.57 12.21
C LEU A 155 4.37 -14.95 12.07
N VAL A 156 3.89 -15.78 11.13
CA VAL A 156 4.46 -17.09 10.84
C VAL A 156 5.92 -16.98 10.38
N TYR A 157 6.21 -16.05 9.47
CA TYR A 157 7.56 -15.83 8.96
C TYR A 157 8.53 -15.41 10.08
N VAL A 158 8.16 -14.41 10.88
CA VAL A 158 8.99 -13.89 11.97
C VAL A 158 9.22 -14.98 13.02
N ASN A 159 8.20 -15.75 13.39
CA ASN A 159 8.36 -16.83 14.37
C ASN A 159 9.28 -17.94 13.84
N LYS A 160 9.25 -18.24 12.54
CA LYS A 160 10.17 -19.20 11.92
C LYS A 160 11.61 -18.70 11.92
N GLN A 161 11.84 -17.40 11.68
CA GLN A 161 13.17 -16.80 11.64
C GLN A 161 13.76 -16.57 13.04
N LYS A 162 12.92 -16.22 14.01
CA LYS A 162 13.29 -15.93 15.40
C LYS A 162 12.23 -16.53 16.34
N PRO A 163 12.34 -17.82 16.66
CA PRO A 163 11.38 -18.46 17.57
C PRO A 163 11.22 -17.69 18.88
N GLY A 164 9.98 -17.58 19.36
CA GLY A 164 9.65 -16.90 20.61
C GLY A 164 9.48 -15.38 20.50
N ILE A 165 10.05 -14.70 19.49
CA ILE A 165 9.93 -13.23 19.37
C ILE A 165 8.49 -12.79 19.15
N VAL A 166 7.70 -13.59 18.44
CA VAL A 166 6.29 -13.30 18.18
C VAL A 166 5.49 -13.42 19.47
N GLY A 167 5.68 -14.51 20.22
CA GLY A 167 5.03 -14.69 21.53
C GLY A 167 5.34 -13.52 22.46
N TRP A 168 6.63 -13.16 22.60
CA TRP A 168 7.05 -12.03 23.43
C TRP A 168 6.42 -10.71 22.97
N ALA A 169 6.44 -10.40 21.67
CA ALA A 169 5.89 -9.16 21.14
C ALA A 169 4.38 -9.06 21.41
N LEU A 170 3.65 -10.17 21.22
CA LEU A 170 2.22 -10.22 21.49
C LEU A 170 1.93 -10.05 22.99
N GLU A 171 2.72 -10.66 23.88
CA GLU A 171 2.57 -10.47 25.33
C GLU A 171 2.79 -9.03 25.77
N GLU A 172 3.82 -8.35 25.27
CA GLU A 172 4.06 -6.93 25.61
C GLU A 172 2.93 -6.04 25.11
N ILE A 173 2.40 -6.29 23.90
CA ILE A 173 1.21 -5.60 23.40
C ILE A 173 0.02 -5.84 24.34
N CYS A 174 -0.18 -7.08 24.81
CA CYS A 174 -1.29 -7.41 25.70
C CYS A 174 -1.21 -6.76 27.07
N ARG A 175 -0.01 -6.50 27.59
CA ARG A 175 0.16 -5.74 28.84
C ARG A 175 -0.38 -4.32 28.68
N VAL A 176 -0.09 -3.66 27.56
CA VAL A 176 -0.62 -2.32 27.27
C VAL A 176 -2.13 -2.37 27.09
N VAL A 177 -2.66 -3.34 26.34
CA VAL A 177 -4.11 -3.50 26.15
C VAL A 177 -4.84 -3.67 27.50
N LYS A 178 -4.28 -4.47 28.41
CA LYS A 178 -4.86 -4.69 29.75
C LYS A 178 -5.08 -3.39 30.50
N ASP A 179 -4.16 -2.42 30.36
CA ASP A 179 -4.23 -1.10 30.99
C ASP A 179 -5.37 -0.22 30.41
N HIS A 180 -5.90 -0.56 29.22
CA HIS A 180 -6.92 0.21 28.49
C HIS A 180 -8.27 -0.51 28.31
N ARG A 181 -8.46 -1.67 28.97
CA ARG A 181 -9.74 -2.40 28.96
C ARG A 181 -10.86 -1.58 29.61
N PRO A 182 -12.14 -1.81 29.30
CA PRO A 182 -13.25 -1.00 29.82
C PRO A 182 -13.34 -0.93 31.36
N ALA A 183 -12.76 -1.90 32.07
CA ALA A 183 -12.68 -1.93 33.53
C ALA A 183 -11.60 -1.01 34.12
N THR A 184 -10.72 -0.40 33.30
CA THR A 184 -9.65 0.49 33.76
C THR A 184 -10.02 1.97 33.59
N ARG A 185 -9.35 2.83 34.36
CA ARG A 185 -9.65 4.28 34.42
C ARG A 185 -8.99 5.12 33.31
N LEU A 186 -8.23 4.52 32.40
CA LEU A 186 -7.50 5.28 31.37
C LEU A 186 -8.43 5.67 30.21
N ALA A 187 -8.63 6.97 30.04
CA ALA A 187 -9.53 7.54 29.03
C ALA A 187 -8.93 7.54 27.61
N HIS A 188 -7.59 7.65 27.50
CA HIS A 188 -6.87 7.86 26.24
C HIS A 188 -5.54 7.09 26.25
N ILE A 189 -5.06 6.72 25.06
CA ILE A 189 -3.70 6.18 24.87
C ILE A 189 -2.69 7.29 25.15
N GLN A 190 -1.68 6.99 25.96
CA GLN A 190 -0.63 7.94 26.29
C GLN A 190 0.67 7.64 25.52
N GLU A 191 1.56 8.62 25.42
CA GLU A 191 2.87 8.42 24.78
C GLU A 191 3.69 7.27 25.38
N PRO A 192 3.72 7.03 26.71
CA PRO A 192 4.38 5.85 27.28
C PRO A 192 3.81 4.51 26.77
N ASP A 193 2.51 4.44 26.49
CA ASP A 193 1.90 3.24 25.91
C ASP A 193 2.44 2.97 24.51
N LEU A 194 2.59 4.03 23.71
CA LEU A 194 3.16 3.97 22.37
C LEU A 194 4.62 3.53 22.39
N LEU A 195 5.42 4.07 23.31
CA LEU A 195 6.81 3.68 23.48
C LEU A 195 6.93 2.19 23.86
N ARG A 196 6.01 1.69 24.71
CA ARG A 196 5.95 0.27 25.10
C ARG A 196 5.59 -0.64 23.92
N VAL A 197 4.66 -0.25 23.05
CA VAL A 197 4.28 -1.09 21.89
C VAL A 197 5.18 -0.91 20.67
N CYS A 198 5.95 0.18 20.58
CA CYS A 198 6.79 0.47 19.40
C CYS A 198 7.82 -0.64 19.12
N GLY A 199 8.52 -1.13 20.14
CA GLY A 199 9.47 -2.24 20.02
C GLY A 199 8.81 -3.52 19.52
N PRO A 200 7.77 -4.04 20.21
CA PRO A 200 6.97 -5.18 19.77
C PRO A 200 6.44 -5.04 18.34
N LEU A 201 5.78 -3.93 18.00
CA LEU A 201 5.23 -3.70 16.65
C LEU A 201 6.32 -3.68 15.57
N LYS A 202 7.50 -3.13 15.87
CA LYS A 202 8.65 -3.14 14.96
C LYS A 202 9.09 -4.57 14.62
N HIS A 203 9.12 -5.47 15.60
CA HIS A 203 9.41 -6.89 15.34
C HIS A 203 8.36 -7.55 14.44
N LEU A 204 7.10 -7.11 14.52
CA LEU A 204 6.00 -7.61 13.71
C LEU A 204 5.88 -6.92 12.34
N GLY A 205 6.75 -5.97 12.01
CA GLY A 205 6.80 -5.32 10.69
C GLY A 205 6.09 -3.95 10.61
N MET A 206 5.78 -3.32 11.74
CA MET A 206 5.20 -1.98 11.82
C MET A 206 6.12 -1.05 12.64
N ILE A 207 6.68 -0.04 11.99
CA ILE A 207 7.62 0.91 12.60
C ILE A 207 6.91 2.25 12.79
N LEU A 208 6.48 2.52 14.03
CA LEU A 208 5.85 3.79 14.40
C LEU A 208 6.86 4.93 14.26
N GLY A 209 6.47 6.00 13.56
CA GLY A 209 7.23 7.25 13.51
C GLY A 209 7.04 8.09 14.78
N GLY A 210 7.71 9.25 14.81
CA GLY A 210 7.56 10.21 15.91
C GLY A 210 6.13 10.72 16.05
N TYR A 211 5.69 10.88 17.30
CA TYR A 211 4.35 11.39 17.62
C TYR A 211 4.27 12.90 17.37
N VAL A 212 3.37 13.33 16.48
CA VAL A 212 3.29 14.74 16.02
C VAL A 212 2.15 15.53 16.67
N GLY A 213 1.19 14.86 17.32
CA GLY A 213 0.10 15.45 18.11
C GLY A 213 -0.93 16.31 17.33
N LYS A 214 -0.79 16.45 16.01
CA LYS A 214 -1.71 17.17 15.12
C LYS A 214 -1.95 16.40 13.83
N GLY A 215 -3.22 16.26 13.42
CA GLY A 215 -3.59 15.48 12.24
C GLY A 215 -3.54 13.99 12.57
N TYR A 216 -2.84 13.20 11.75
CA TYR A 216 -2.47 11.84 12.13
C TYR A 216 -1.30 11.86 13.09
N ASP A 217 -1.38 10.99 14.09
CA ASP A 217 -0.44 10.95 15.21
C ASP A 217 0.98 10.57 14.80
N CYS A 218 1.16 9.71 13.79
CA CYS A 218 2.48 9.36 13.27
C CYS A 218 2.45 8.93 11.80
N VAL A 219 3.57 9.14 11.10
CA VAL A 219 3.84 8.49 9.80
C VAL A 219 4.56 7.17 10.10
N THR A 220 3.96 6.06 9.69
CA THR A 220 4.42 4.71 10.05
C THR A 220 4.88 3.96 8.80
N GLU A 221 5.95 3.19 8.94
CA GLU A 221 6.43 2.28 7.90
C GLU A 221 5.95 0.86 8.17
N PHE A 222 5.33 0.23 7.17
CA PHE A 222 5.01 -1.19 7.15
C PHE A 222 5.99 -1.94 6.26
N ARG A 223 6.47 -3.09 6.74
CA ARG A 223 7.30 -4.01 5.97
C ARG A 223 6.94 -5.45 6.31
N PHE A 224 6.30 -6.12 5.35
CA PHE A 224 5.91 -7.53 5.50
C PHE A 224 6.83 -8.40 4.65
N ARG A 225 7.52 -9.33 5.30
CA ARG A 225 8.48 -10.24 4.69
C ARG A 225 9.47 -9.46 3.83
N ASN A 226 9.54 -9.77 2.54
CA ASN A 226 10.45 -9.14 1.59
C ASN A 226 9.79 -8.00 0.80
N LEU A 227 8.56 -7.58 1.14
CA LEU A 227 7.85 -6.55 0.39
C LEU A 227 8.54 -5.20 0.65
N PRO A 228 8.52 -4.27 -0.33
CA PRO A 228 9.05 -2.93 -0.09
C PRO A 228 8.33 -2.26 1.08
N ALA A 229 9.05 -1.35 1.74
CA ALA A 229 8.49 -0.52 2.79
C ALA A 229 7.34 0.34 2.27
N TYR A 230 6.22 0.36 2.99
CA TYR A 230 5.07 1.20 2.69
C TYR A 230 4.84 2.20 3.82
N SER A 231 4.94 3.49 3.50
CA SER A 231 4.71 4.57 4.47
C SER A 231 3.26 5.03 4.41
N VAL A 232 2.62 5.12 5.58
CA VAL A 232 1.21 5.46 5.70
C VAL A 232 0.96 6.27 6.97
N PRO A 233 0.04 7.25 6.95
CA PRO A 233 -0.38 7.90 8.17
C PRO A 233 -1.15 6.95 9.10
N VAL A 234 -0.86 7.04 10.40
CA VAL A 234 -1.52 6.29 11.48
C VAL A 234 -2.14 7.26 12.50
N GLU A 235 -3.40 7.03 12.83
CA GLU A 235 -4.08 7.65 13.98
C GLU A 235 -4.05 6.67 15.14
N ILE A 236 -3.74 7.16 16.34
CA ILE A 236 -3.76 6.40 17.57
C ILE A 236 -5.01 6.76 18.37
N LYS A 237 -5.78 5.75 18.76
CA LYS A 237 -6.96 5.94 19.62
C LYS A 237 -7.04 4.86 20.67
N ARG A 238 -7.74 5.11 21.78
CA ARG A 238 -8.13 4.02 22.69
C ARG A 238 -9.19 3.14 22.02
N ASP A 239 -10.26 3.78 21.59
CA ASP A 239 -11.37 3.17 20.86
C ASP A 239 -11.33 3.61 19.40
N SER A 240 -11.63 2.73 18.45
CA SER A 240 -11.69 3.07 17.02
C SER A 240 -12.89 3.97 16.63
N ALA A 241 -13.16 5.04 17.37
CA ALA A 241 -14.29 5.95 17.19
C ALA A 241 -13.81 7.42 17.15
N GLY A 242 -14.67 8.34 16.69
CA GLY A 242 -14.40 9.77 16.73
C GLY A 242 -13.39 10.29 15.70
N PHE A 243 -13.10 9.53 14.63
CA PHE A 243 -12.14 9.90 13.57
C PHE A 243 -12.81 10.56 12.34
N HIS A 244 -13.95 11.24 12.53
CA HIS A 244 -14.75 11.82 11.45
C HIS A 244 -14.01 12.86 10.60
N TYR A 245 -13.11 13.64 11.20
CA TYR A 245 -12.30 14.62 10.47
C TYR A 245 -11.33 13.93 9.50
N GLN A 246 -10.61 12.92 10.00
CA GLN A 246 -9.67 12.13 9.21
C GLN A 246 -10.39 11.33 8.11
N GLN A 247 -11.59 10.79 8.37
CA GLN A 247 -12.43 10.16 7.33
C GLN A 247 -12.80 11.12 6.19
N LYS A 248 -13.00 12.41 6.49
CA LYS A 248 -13.33 13.41 5.47
C LYS A 248 -12.11 13.81 4.65
N LYS A 249 -10.97 14.02 5.31
CA LYS A 249 -9.72 14.47 4.68
C LYS A 249 -9.06 13.35 3.86
N TYR A 250 -8.96 12.15 4.44
CA TYR A 250 -8.28 11.01 3.83
C TYR A 250 -9.32 10.05 3.27
N GLY A 251 -9.20 9.72 1.97
CA GLY A 251 -10.24 9.03 1.20
C GLY A 251 -10.85 9.83 0.07
N LYS A 252 -10.74 11.17 0.16
CA LYS A 252 -11.16 12.11 -0.88
C LYS A 252 -10.05 13.01 -1.37
N GLU A 253 -9.10 13.41 -0.52
CA GLU A 253 -8.07 14.39 -0.92
C GLU A 253 -6.66 13.79 -0.97
N GLU A 254 -6.37 12.77 -0.16
CA GLU A 254 -5.04 12.15 -0.12
C GLU A 254 -5.05 10.76 -0.78
N LEU A 255 -4.17 10.62 -1.77
CA LEU A 255 -4.03 9.49 -2.72
C LEU A 255 -3.60 8.15 -2.07
N SER A 256 -3.71 8.02 -0.75
CA SER A 256 -3.11 6.94 0.05
C SER A 256 -4.09 6.41 1.09
N ARG A 257 -3.84 5.18 1.53
CA ARG A 257 -4.58 4.58 2.64
C ARG A 257 -4.21 5.27 3.95
N ALA A 258 -4.99 5.02 4.99
CA ALA A 258 -4.68 5.44 6.34
C ALA A 258 -4.98 4.31 7.33
N VAL A 259 -4.36 4.36 8.50
CA VAL A 259 -4.51 3.31 9.50
C VAL A 259 -4.98 3.91 10.81
N VAL A 260 -5.92 3.24 11.49
CA VAL A 260 -6.26 3.52 12.88
C VAL A 260 -5.63 2.42 13.74
N LEU A 261 -4.66 2.78 14.57
CA LEU A 261 -4.12 1.93 15.62
C LEU A 261 -4.94 2.17 16.89
N CYS A 262 -5.60 1.14 17.39
CA CYS A 262 -6.44 1.26 18.58
C CYS A 262 -6.27 0.12 19.56
N ALA A 263 -6.54 0.37 20.85
CA ALA A 263 -6.58 -0.69 21.84
C ALA A 263 -7.78 -1.62 21.60
N ILE A 264 -8.96 -1.02 21.36
CA ILE A 264 -10.23 -1.75 21.20
C ILE A 264 -10.95 -1.26 19.93
N HIS A 265 -11.32 -2.19 19.05
CA HIS A 265 -12.11 -1.88 17.87
C HIS A 265 -13.60 -1.93 18.18
N LYS A 266 -14.30 -0.82 17.93
CA LYS A 266 -15.75 -0.68 18.16
C LYS A 266 -16.52 -0.23 16.92
N HIS A 267 -15.83 0.03 15.81
CA HIS A 267 -16.46 0.56 14.62
C HIS A 267 -17.16 -0.54 13.82
N LYS A 268 -18.38 -0.29 13.36
CA LYS A 268 -19.14 -1.28 12.57
C LYS A 268 -18.71 -1.34 11.11
N GLN A 269 -18.36 -0.20 10.50
CA GLN A 269 -18.03 -0.12 9.08
C GLN A 269 -16.93 0.90 8.81
N MET A 270 -15.76 0.46 8.38
CA MET A 270 -14.67 1.38 8.02
C MET A 270 -14.76 1.76 6.53
N PRO A 271 -14.38 3.00 6.16
CA PRO A 271 -14.16 3.35 4.75
C PRO A 271 -13.11 2.43 4.10
N GLN A 272 -13.23 2.19 2.79
CA GLN A 272 -12.43 1.19 2.06
C GLN A 272 -10.91 1.42 2.16
N HIS A 273 -10.47 2.68 2.20
CA HIS A 273 -9.06 3.09 2.27
C HIS A 273 -8.54 3.26 3.70
N ILE A 274 -9.34 2.93 4.72
CA ILE A 274 -8.91 2.98 6.12
C ILE A 274 -8.81 1.57 6.69
N ASP A 275 -7.62 1.19 7.13
CA ASP A 275 -7.42 -0.02 7.93
C ASP A 275 -7.52 0.24 9.41
N VAL A 276 -7.76 -0.82 10.15
CA VAL A 276 -7.72 -0.81 11.60
C VAL A 276 -6.75 -1.87 12.09
N ILE A 277 -5.88 -1.48 13.02
CA ILE A 277 -5.07 -2.38 13.81
C ILE A 277 -5.61 -2.29 15.23
N GLU A 278 -6.15 -3.40 15.72
CA GLU A 278 -6.68 -3.56 17.07
C GLU A 278 -5.65 -4.31 17.91
N LEU A 279 -5.14 -3.66 18.95
CA LEU A 279 -4.14 -4.26 19.82
C LEU A 279 -4.70 -5.45 20.61
N ASP A 280 -5.95 -5.41 21.06
CA ASP A 280 -6.58 -6.55 21.75
C ASP A 280 -6.73 -7.79 20.83
N ALA A 281 -6.82 -7.59 19.51
CA ALA A 281 -6.84 -8.70 18.56
C ALA A 281 -5.51 -9.47 18.51
N PHE A 282 -4.39 -8.82 18.83
CA PHE A 282 -3.09 -9.50 18.97
C PHE A 282 -3.11 -10.46 20.17
N CYS A 283 -3.85 -10.14 21.22
CA CYS A 283 -3.99 -11.01 22.39
C CYS A 283 -4.74 -12.30 22.10
N ALA A 284 -5.78 -12.24 21.26
CA ALA A 284 -6.43 -13.45 20.78
C ALA A 284 -5.48 -14.36 19.96
N HIS A 285 -4.49 -13.77 19.29
CA HIS A 285 -3.50 -14.50 18.49
C HIS A 285 -2.30 -15.00 19.28
N ALA A 286 -2.02 -14.45 20.46
CA ALA A 286 -0.90 -14.88 21.32
C ALA A 286 -0.94 -16.38 21.62
N GLN A 287 -2.13 -16.96 21.78
CA GLN A 287 -2.32 -18.39 22.04
C GLN A 287 -1.78 -19.30 20.91
N LYS A 288 -1.64 -18.78 19.69
CA LYS A 288 -1.14 -19.52 18.53
C LYS A 288 0.40 -19.51 18.44
N PHE A 289 1.05 -18.66 19.23
CA PHE A 289 2.50 -18.46 19.23
C PHE A 289 3.03 -18.49 20.67
N PRO A 290 2.99 -19.64 21.35
CA PRO A 290 3.48 -19.74 22.71
C PRO A 290 4.95 -19.35 22.79
N LEU A 291 5.34 -18.74 23.90
CA LEU A 291 6.75 -18.52 24.20
C LEU A 291 7.49 -19.86 24.11
N SER A 292 8.67 -19.84 23.50
CA SER A 292 9.58 -20.98 23.58
C SER A 292 9.96 -21.12 25.05
N GLY A 293 9.52 -22.22 25.67
CA GLY A 293 9.86 -22.55 27.05
C GLY A 293 11.35 -22.83 27.24
#